data_AF-A0A6C0J0S0-F1
#
_entry.id   AF-A0A6C0J0S0-F1
#
_cell.length_a   1.000
_cell.length_b   1.000
_cell.length_c   1.000
_cell.angle_alpha   90.00
_cell.angle_beta   90.00
_cell.angle_gamma   90.00
#
_symmetry.space_group_name_H-M   'P 1'
#
loop_
_entity.id
_entity.type
_entity.pdbx_description
1 polymer ?
#
loop_
_entity_poly.entity_id
_entity_poly.type
_entity_poly.pdbx_seq_one_letter_code
_entity_poly.pdbx_strand_id
1 'polypeptide(L)' 'MERPVSTVLMEAIVIGLMNLAIITALAKVGTGLPHLTEYVIAGALIHVIFEYSGGNKWWCTQTYKL' A
#
# COMPACT_ATOMS: atom_id res chain seq x y z
N MET A 1 -4.39 17.06 -18.16
CA MET A 1 -5.71 16.63 -17.67
C MET A 1 -5.51 16.11 -16.26
N GLU A 2 -6.21 16.67 -15.28
CA GLU A 2 -6.20 16.14 -13.91
C GLU A 2 -7.15 14.95 -13.80
N ARG A 3 -6.77 13.94 -13.03
CA ARG A 3 -7.56 12.71 -12.85
C ARG A 3 -8.79 13.00 -11.96
N PRO A 4 -9.93 12.32 -12.16
CA PRO A 4 -11.11 12.52 -11.31
C PRO A 4 -10.78 12.31 -9.82
N VAL A 5 -11.20 13.25 -8.98
CA VAL A 5 -10.95 13.22 -7.52
C VAL A 5 -11.50 11.93 -6.89
N SER A 6 -12.66 11.44 -7.35
CA SER A 6 -13.24 10.20 -6.87
C SER A 6 -12.34 8.98 -7.10
N THR A 7 -11.63 8.94 -8.23
CA THR A 7 -10.67 7.88 -8.55
C THR A 7 -9.45 7.94 -7.63
N VAL A 8 -8.88 9.12 -7.42
CA VAL A 8 -7.74 9.31 -6.50
C VAL A 8 -8.14 8.98 -5.06
N LEU A 9 -9.34 9.36 -4.63
CA LEU A 9 -9.85 9.03 -3.29
C LEU A 9 -10.01 7.52 -3.10
N MET A 10 -10.57 6.82 -4.08
CA MET A 10 -10.67 5.35 -4.06
C MET A 10 -9.27 4.70 -3.96
N GLU A 11 -8.32 5.15 -4.76
CA GLU A 11 -6.94 4.68 -4.73
C GLU A 11 -6.29 4.88 -3.35
N ALA A 12 -6.44 6.07 -2.77
CA ALA A 12 -5.93 6.38 -1.44
C ALA A 12 -6.54 5.49 -0.35
N ILE A 13 -7.85 5.20 -0.43
CA ILE A 13 -8.53 4.30 0.50
C ILE A 13 -7.95 2.88 0.38
N VAL A 14 -7.75 2.37 -0.84
CA VAL A 14 -7.19 1.02 -1.06
C VAL A 14 -5.80 0.92 -0.43
N ILE A 15 -4.91 1.89 -0.68
CA ILE A 15 -3.57 1.90 -0.07
C ILE A 15 -3.64 2.00 1.45
N GLY A 16 -4.55 2.81 1.99
CA GLY A 16 -4.78 2.91 3.43
C GLY A 16 -5.20 1.58 4.06
N LEU A 17 -6.11 0.84 3.40
CA LEU A 17 -6.54 -0.48 3.85
C LEU A 17 -5.41 -1.51 3.78
N MET A 18 -4.57 -1.47 2.74
CA MET A 18 -3.40 -2.33 2.64
C MET A 18 -2.40 -2.07 3.78
N ASN A 19 -2.15 -0.80 4.09
CA ASN A 19 -1.27 -0.42 5.20
C ASN A 19 -1.83 -0.89 6.56
N LEU A 20 -3.14 -0.68 6.80
CA LEU A 20 -3.80 -1.16 8.00
C LEU A 20 -3.67 -2.68 8.17
N ALA A 21 -3.88 -3.43 7.08
CA ALA A 21 -3.76 -4.89 7.09
C ALA A 21 -2.34 -5.35 7.46
N ILE A 22 -1.31 -4.75 6.86
CA ILE A 22 0.10 -5.10 7.12
C ILE A 22 0.51 -4.72 8.54
N ILE A 23 0.16 -3.51 9.02
CA ILE A 23 0.47 -3.08 10.39
C ILE A 23 -0.20 -4.01 11.40
N THR A 24 -1.47 -4.36 11.18
CA THR A 24 -2.19 -5.30 12.06
C THR A 24 -1.56 -6.68 12.05
N ALA A 25 -1.07 -7.15 10.89
CA ALA A 25 -0.36 -8.41 10.79
C ALA A 25 0.98 -8.37 11.55
N LEU A 26 1.79 -7.33 11.38
CA LEU A 26 3.06 -7.15 12.10
C LEU A 26 2.84 -7.10 13.62
N ALA A 27 1.84 -6.34 14.08
CA ALA A 27 1.50 -6.24 15.49
C ALA A 27 1.08 -7.61 16.08
N LYS A 28 0.37 -8.45 15.32
CA LYS A 28 -0.03 -9.80 15.75
C LYS A 28 1.13 -10.80 15.76
N VAL A 29 2.10 -10.66 14.86
CA VAL A 29 3.28 -11.54 14.80
C VAL A 29 4.23 -11.28 15.98
N GLY A 30 4.11 -10.13 16.65
CA GLY A 30 4.89 -9.83 17.85
C GLY A 30 6.36 -9.66 17.53
N THR A 31 6.67 -8.74 16.60
CA THR A 31 8.03 -8.55 16.06
C THR A 31 9.09 -8.17 17.11
N GLY A 32 8.67 -7.71 18.29
CA GLY A 32 9.55 -7.18 19.33
C GLY A 32 10.20 -5.84 18.96
N LEU A 33 9.81 -5.24 17.83
CA LEU A 33 10.30 -3.96 17.35
C LEU A 33 9.49 -2.80 17.93
N PRO A 34 10.08 -1.59 18.02
CA PRO A 34 9.31 -0.38 18.31
C PRO A 34 8.23 -0.15 17.24
N HIS A 35 7.05 0.33 17.64
CA HIS A 35 5.93 0.58 16.72
C HIS A 35 6.28 1.49 15.53
N LEU A 36 7.14 2.49 15.74
CA LEU A 36 7.66 3.35 14.67
C LEU A 36 8.40 2.53 13.58
N THR A 37 9.18 1.53 13.98
CA THR A 37 9.88 0.64 13.06
C THR A 37 8.90 -0.25 12.30
N GLU A 38 7.84 -0.74 12.94
CA GLU A 38 6.78 -1.52 12.29
C GLU A 38 6.08 -0.73 11.18
N TYR A 39 5.85 0.58 11.37
CA TYR A 39 5.26 1.44 10.34
C TYR A 39 6.19 1.65 9.13
N VAL A 40 7.49 1.81 9.37
CA VAL A 40 8.48 1.90 8.29
C VAL A 40 8.52 0.60 7.49
N ILE A 41 8.53 -0.53 8.18
CA ILE A 41 8.51 -1.86 7.55
C ILE A 41 7.21 -2.05 6.76
N ALA A 42 6.06 -1.66 7.29
CA ALA A 42 4.79 -1.76 6.58
C ALA A 42 4.82 -0.99 5.24
N GLY A 43 5.32 0.25 5.23
CA GLY A 43 5.47 1.03 4.00
C GLY A 43 6.41 0.37 2.99
N ALA A 44 7.55 -0.16 3.45
CA ALA A 44 8.50 -0.88 2.59
C ALA A 44 7.89 -2.16 2.00
N LEU A 45 7.14 -2.93 2.81
CA LEU A 45 6.47 -4.15 2.38
C LEU A 45 5.43 -3.89 1.29
N ILE A 46 4.67 -2.80 1.37
CA ILE A 46 3.72 -2.42 0.31
C ILE A 46 4.45 -2.28 -1.02
N HIS A 47 5.59 -1.57 -1.06
CA HIS A 47 6.35 -1.40 -2.29
C HIS A 47 6.85 -2.73 -2.86
N VAL A 48 7.41 -3.59 -2.00
CA VAL A 48 7.85 -4.94 -2.40
C VAL A 48 6.69 -5.76 -2.94
N ILE A 49 5.55 -5.79 -2.25
CA ILE A 49 4.35 -6.52 -2.69
C ILE A 49 3.90 -6.02 -4.07
N PHE A 50 3.83 -4.71 -4.26
CA PHE A 50 3.42 -4.12 -5.54
C PHE A 50 4.37 -4.47 -6.69
N GLU A 51 5.67 -4.49 -6.45
CA GLU A 51 6.65 -4.83 -7.47
C GLU A 51 6.54 -6.31 -7.87
N TYR A 52 6.61 -7.21 -6.88
CA TYR A 52 6.66 -8.65 -7.14
C TYR A 52 5.31 -9.28 -7.52
N SER A 53 4.19 -8.60 -7.25
CA SER A 53 2.87 -9.02 -7.75
C SER A 53 2.57 -8.53 -9.17
N GLY A 54 3.43 -7.68 -9.75
CA GLY A 54 3.09 -6.91 -10.95
C GLY A 54 2.06 -5.80 -10.70
N GLY A 55 1.72 -5.56 -9.43
CA GLY A 55 0.81 -4.52 -8.96
C GLY A 55 1.23 -3.13 -9.43
N ASN A 56 2.52 -2.79 -9.49
CA ASN A 56 2.99 -1.50 -10.01
C ASN A 56 2.56 -1.28 -11.47
N LYS A 57 2.80 -2.26 -12.34
CA LYS A 57 2.41 -2.18 -13.76
C LYS A 57 0.89 -2.16 -13.91
N TRP A 58 0.20 -3.06 -13.22
CA TRP A 58 -1.27 -3.13 -13.24
C TRP A 58 -1.87 -1.80 -12.77
N TRP A 59 -1.43 -1.29 -11.63
CA TRP A 59 -1.89 -0.04 -11.04
C TRP A 59 -1.69 1.10 -12.03
N CYS A 60 -0.50 1.24 -12.63
CA CYS A 60 -0.24 2.28 -13.64
C CYS A 60 -1.19 2.16 -14.86
N THR A 61 -1.46 0.95 -15.38
CA THR A 61 -2.39 0.79 -16.51
C THR A 61 -3.83 1.15 -16.15
N GLN A 62 -4.29 0.81 -14.94
CA GLN A 62 -5.65 1.15 -14.51
C GLN A 62 -5.80 2.64 -14.18
N THR A 63 -4.77 3.22 -13.55
CA THR A 63 -4.81 4.60 -13.08
C THR A 63 -4.64 5.60 -14.22
N TYR A 64 -3.68 5.36 -15.11
CA TYR A 64 -3.38 6.26 -16.22
C TYR A 64 -4.07 5.89 -17.53
N LYS A 65 -4.78 4.74 -17.59
CA LYS A 65 -5.46 4.23 -18.81
C LYS A 65 -4.56 4.36 -20.04
N LEU A 66 -3.34 3.82 -19.92
CA LEU A 66 -2.37 3.73 -21.01
C LEU A 66 -2.92 2.90 -22.18
#